data_AF-A0A7S0ZTW1-F1
#
_entry.id   AF-A0A7S0ZTW1-F1
#
_cell.length_a   1.000
_cell.length_b   1.000
_cell.length_c   1.000
_cell.angle_alpha   90.00
_cell.angle_beta   90.00
_cell.angle_gamma   90.00
#
_symmetry.space_group_name_H-M   'P 1'
#
loop_
_entity.id
_entity.type
_entity.pdbx_description
1 polymer ?
#
loop_
_entity_poly.entity_id
_entity_poly.type
_entity_poly.pdbx_seq_one_letter_code
_entity_poly.pdbx_strand_id
1 'polypeptide(L)'
;LKGPTRITIHAGDVGYADDAFYHALDPCNGEFCYEAVYDKYMGWIENVTESKPYMVGPGNHEAECHSPNCIADAGHKEALRNFSAFNTRWAMPAPESKG
;
A
#
# COMPACT_ATOMS: atom_id res chain seq x y z
N LEU A 1 -13.34 -11.89 1.74
CA LEU A 1 -12.66 -12.52 2.90
C LEU A 1 -13.58 -13.36 3.82
N LYS A 2 -14.89 -13.50 3.54
CA LYS A 2 -15.93 -14.05 4.45
C LYS A 2 -16.01 -15.59 4.58
N GLY A 3 -14.94 -16.33 4.28
CA GLY A 3 -14.89 -17.79 4.45
C GLY A 3 -13.71 -18.20 5.35
N PRO A 4 -13.77 -19.36 6.03
CA PRO A 4 -12.67 -19.84 6.85
C PRO A 4 -11.47 -20.17 5.96
N THR A 5 -10.58 -19.20 5.81
CA THR A 5 -9.36 -19.29 5.01
C THR A 5 -8.18 -19.27 5.95
N ARG A 6 -7.20 -20.15 5.71
CA ARG A 6 -5.99 -20.25 6.53
C ARG A 6 -4.94 -19.19 6.18
N ILE A 7 -5.06 -18.61 4.99
CA ILE A 7 -4.12 -17.64 4.42
C ILE A 7 -4.88 -16.72 3.47
N THR A 8 -4.38 -15.50 3.30
CA THR A 8 -4.81 -14.59 2.23
C THR A 8 -3.62 -14.27 1.34
N ILE A 9 -3.86 -14.29 0.02
CA ILE A 9 -2.88 -13.89 -1.00
C ILE A 9 -3.51 -12.71 -1.74
N HIS A 10 -2.81 -11.58 -1.78
CA HIS A 10 -3.21 -10.36 -2.44
C HIS A 10 -2.21 -10.04 -3.56
N ALA A 11 -2.68 -9.94 -4.80
CA ALA A 11 -1.83 -9.83 -5.98
C ALA A 11 -1.65 -8.37 -6.42
N GLY A 12 -1.03 -7.54 -5.57
CA GLY A 12 -0.71 -6.15 -5.90
C GLY A 12 -1.86 -5.16 -5.74
N ASP A 13 -1.53 -3.90 -6.02
CA ASP A 13 -2.39 -2.72 -5.98
C ASP A 13 -3.09 -2.56 -4.62
N VAL A 14 -2.25 -2.35 -3.61
CA VAL A 14 -2.65 -2.32 -2.21
C VAL A 14 -3.26 -0.98 -1.88
N GLY A 15 -4.60 -0.94 -1.87
CA GLY A 15 -5.37 0.19 -1.38
C GLY A 15 -5.44 1.39 -2.32
N TYR A 16 -4.77 1.35 -3.49
CA TYR A 16 -4.82 2.38 -4.53
C TYR A 16 -4.56 3.80 -3.98
N ALA A 17 -3.55 3.92 -3.12
CA ALA A 17 -3.27 5.18 -2.41
C ALA A 17 -2.60 6.24 -3.30
N ASP A 18 -1.97 5.82 -4.40
CA ASP A 18 -1.27 6.67 -5.36
C ASP A 18 -2.20 7.61 -6.12
N ASP A 19 -3.40 7.14 -6.48
CA ASP A 19 -4.38 7.86 -7.30
C ASP A 19 -5.56 8.43 -6.49
N ALA A 20 -5.59 8.18 -5.17
CA ALA A 20 -6.67 8.58 -4.28
C ALA A 20 -6.98 10.09 -4.34
N PHE A 21 -5.99 10.92 -4.66
CA PHE A 21 -6.15 12.36 -4.90
C PHE A 21 -7.19 12.69 -5.98
N TYR A 22 -7.45 11.80 -6.94
CA TYR A 22 -8.41 12.01 -8.03
C TYR A 22 -9.86 11.62 -7.68
N HIS A 23 -10.07 10.87 -6.60
CA HIS A 23 -11.35 10.18 -6.36
C HIS A 23 -12.23 10.84 -5.28
N ALA A 24 -11.80 11.94 -4.64
CA ALA A 24 -12.63 12.69 -3.68
C ALA A 24 -12.29 14.19 -3.62
N LEU A 25 -13.22 14.98 -3.05
CA LEU A 25 -12.95 16.35 -2.60
C LEU A 25 -12.18 16.26 -1.26
N ASP A 26 -10.87 16.48 -1.31
CA ASP A 26 -9.92 16.44 -0.18
C ASP A 26 -9.89 15.12 0.64
N PRO A 27 -9.58 13.95 0.03
CA PRO A 27 -9.46 12.67 0.77
C PRO A 27 -8.34 12.67 1.80
N CYS A 28 -7.42 13.63 1.67
CA CYS A 28 -6.15 13.69 2.36
C CYS A 28 -6.17 14.69 3.53
N ASN A 29 -7.19 15.56 3.66
CA ASN A 29 -7.30 16.59 4.71
C ASN A 29 -6.02 17.44 4.87
N GLY A 30 -5.35 17.77 3.77
CA GLY A 30 -4.07 18.49 3.78
C GLY A 30 -2.83 17.65 4.15
N GLU A 31 -2.96 16.36 4.42
CA GLU A 31 -1.86 15.43 4.66
C GLU A 31 -1.21 14.94 3.35
N PHE A 32 -0.14 14.16 3.47
CA PHE A 32 0.43 13.46 2.32
C PHE A 32 -0.51 12.34 1.89
N CYS A 33 -1.19 12.52 0.75
CA CYS A 33 -2.37 11.72 0.42
C CYS A 33 -2.14 10.21 0.38
N TYR A 34 -1.00 9.78 -0.18
CA TYR A 34 -0.65 8.37 -0.23
C TYR A 34 -0.62 7.78 1.19
N GLU A 35 0.11 8.40 2.11
CA GLU A 35 0.23 7.93 3.50
C GLU A 35 -1.12 7.94 4.21
N ALA A 36 -1.87 9.04 4.10
CA ALA A 36 -3.17 9.19 4.76
C ALA A 36 -4.20 8.14 4.32
N VAL A 37 -4.21 7.77 3.03
CA VAL A 37 -5.12 6.77 2.47
C VAL A 37 -4.63 5.36 2.77
N TYR A 38 -3.31 5.14 2.65
CA TYR A 38 -2.70 3.86 2.95
C TYR A 38 -2.91 3.47 4.42
N ASP A 39 -2.74 4.39 5.37
CA ASP A 39 -2.97 4.12 6.80
C ASP A 39 -4.43 3.72 7.08
N LYS A 40 -5.40 4.38 6.43
CA LYS A 40 -6.82 4.00 6.51
C LYS A 40 -7.05 2.60 5.96
N TYR A 41 -6.43 2.26 4.82
CA TYR A 41 -6.51 0.93 4.24
C TYR A 41 -5.93 -0.13 5.18
N MET A 42 -4.76 0.12 5.78
CA MET A 42 -4.12 -0.80 6.73
C MET A 42 -4.99 -1.05 7.95
N GLY A 43 -5.58 0.00 8.53
CA GLY A 43 -6.54 -0.15 9.63
C GLY A 43 -7.79 -0.92 9.21
N TRP A 44 -8.26 -0.75 7.97
CA TRP A 44 -9.42 -1.50 7.48
C TRP A 44 -9.16 -3.01 7.32
N ILE A 45 -7.95 -3.40 6.92
CA ILE A 45 -7.58 -4.82 6.74
C ILE A 45 -7.04 -5.46 8.02
N GLU A 46 -6.86 -4.71 9.10
CA GLU A 46 -6.32 -5.20 10.38
C GLU A 46 -7.09 -6.42 10.90
N ASN A 47 -8.42 -6.40 10.80
CA ASN A 47 -9.29 -7.52 11.20
C ASN A 47 -9.00 -8.85 10.48
N VAL A 48 -8.22 -8.81 9.39
CA VAL A 48 -7.79 -9.96 8.61
C VAL A 48 -6.32 -10.25 8.87
N THR A 49 -5.46 -9.23 8.85
CA THR A 49 -4.00 -9.39 9.02
C THR A 49 -3.60 -9.75 10.44
N GLU A 50 -4.40 -9.39 11.46
CA GLU A 50 -4.14 -9.73 12.86
C GLU A 50 -4.34 -11.24 13.16
N SER A 51 -5.19 -11.91 12.37
CA SER A 51 -5.69 -13.25 12.70
C SER A 51 -5.12 -14.37 11.84
N LYS A 52 -4.51 -14.05 10.69
CA LYS A 52 -3.92 -15.03 9.78
C LYS A 52 -2.87 -14.40 8.86
N PRO A 53 -1.96 -15.21 8.29
CA PRO A 53 -0.99 -14.73 7.31
C PRO A 53 -1.65 -14.04 6.11
N TYR A 54 -1.10 -12.87 5.77
CA TYR A 54 -1.50 -12.06 4.62
C TYR A 54 -0.27 -11.87 3.72
N MET A 55 -0.22 -12.62 2.63
CA MET A 55 0.86 -12.55 1.65
C MET A 55 0.47 -11.58 0.57
N VAL A 56 1.39 -10.71 0.16
CA VAL A 56 1.13 -9.70 -0.87
C VAL A 56 2.35 -9.49 -1.74
N GLY A 57 2.13 -9.36 -3.05
CA GLY A 57 3.13 -8.84 -3.98
C GLY A 57 2.82 -7.37 -4.30
N PRO A 58 3.79 -6.57 -4.77
CA PRO A 58 3.51 -5.22 -5.24
C PRO A 58 2.83 -5.25 -6.60
N GLY A 59 1.92 -4.29 -6.85
CA GLY A 59 1.39 -3.96 -8.17
C GLY A 59 2.03 -2.71 -8.75
N ASN A 60 1.48 -2.16 -9.84
CA ASN A 60 1.99 -0.89 -10.39
C ASN A 60 1.62 0.29 -9.50
N HIS A 61 0.49 0.21 -8.78
CA HIS A 61 0.04 1.27 -7.88
C HIS A 61 0.94 1.45 -6.63
N GLU A 62 1.79 0.46 -6.31
CA GLU A 62 2.85 0.63 -5.30
C GLU A 62 4.06 1.45 -5.79
N ALA A 63 4.17 1.70 -7.10
CA ALA A 63 5.28 2.42 -7.73
C ALA A 63 4.92 3.82 -8.24
N GLU A 64 3.63 4.19 -8.18
CA GLU A 64 3.08 5.38 -8.79
C GLU A 64 2.82 6.50 -7.77
N CYS A 65 2.69 7.73 -8.27
CA CYS A 65 2.66 8.93 -7.46
C CYS A 65 1.95 10.06 -8.21
N HIS A 66 0.69 10.35 -7.85
CA HIS A 66 -0.16 11.25 -8.63
C HIS A 66 -0.54 12.56 -7.94
N SER A 67 -0.43 12.67 -6.61
CA SER A 67 -0.74 13.91 -5.89
C SER A 67 0.37 14.97 -6.06
N PRO A 68 0.04 16.28 -6.06
CA PRO A 68 1.05 17.34 -6.15
C PRO A 68 2.15 17.26 -5.08
N ASN A 69 1.76 16.96 -3.83
CA ASN A 69 2.71 16.80 -2.72
C ASN A 69 3.64 15.60 -2.94
N CYS A 70 3.12 14.50 -3.46
CA CYS A 70 3.95 13.34 -3.80
C CYS A 70 4.93 13.64 -4.92
N ILE A 71 4.49 14.34 -5.97
CA ILE A 71 5.36 14.70 -7.10
C ILE A 71 6.48 15.67 -6.67
N ALA A 72 6.18 16.58 -5.74
CA ALA A 72 7.11 17.58 -5.24
C ALA A 72 8.13 17.03 -4.22
N ASP A 73 7.79 15.95 -3.50
CA ASP A 73 8.68 15.30 -2.53
C ASP A 73 9.53 14.21 -3.20
N ALA A 74 10.80 14.52 -3.46
CA ALA A 74 11.72 13.59 -4.09
C ALA A 74 11.97 12.30 -3.27
N GLY A 75 11.91 12.38 -1.94
CA GLY A 75 12.15 11.24 -1.07
C GLY A 75 11.00 10.24 -1.12
N HIS A 76 9.77 10.70 -0.92
CA HIS A 76 8.58 9.85 -1.01
C HIS A 76 8.41 9.29 -2.42
N LYS A 77 8.56 10.14 -3.45
CA LYS A 77 8.45 9.70 -4.84
C LYS A 77 9.44 8.57 -5.17
N GLU A 78 10.69 8.69 -4.73
CA GLU A 78 11.69 7.65 -4.98
C GLU A 78 11.38 6.37 -4.18
N ALA A 79 10.92 6.50 -2.94
CA ALA A 79 10.53 5.36 -2.11
C ALA A 79 9.36 4.56 -2.72
N LEU A 80 8.41 5.23 -3.39
CA LEU A 80 7.35 4.57 -4.16
C LEU A 80 7.94 3.91 -5.41
N ARG A 81 8.63 4.69 -6.25
CA ARG A 81 9.18 4.24 -7.54
C ARG A 81 10.05 2.97 -7.45
N ASN A 82 10.81 2.81 -6.38
CA ASN A 82 11.70 1.65 -6.18
C ASN A 82 11.13 0.59 -5.21
N PHE A 83 9.85 0.67 -4.87
CA PHE A 83 9.14 -0.22 -3.95
C PHE A 83 9.68 -0.25 -2.52
N SER A 84 10.54 0.68 -2.12
CA SER A 84 11.02 0.75 -0.72
C SER A 84 9.87 1.01 0.25
N ALA A 85 8.89 1.82 -0.14
CA ALA A 85 7.68 2.06 0.65
C ALA A 85 6.90 0.76 0.92
N PHE A 86 6.72 -0.06 -0.11
CA PHE A 86 6.09 -1.38 0.00
C PHE A 86 6.92 -2.33 0.88
N ASN A 87 8.21 -2.47 0.58
CA ASN A 87 9.13 -3.37 1.28
C ASN A 87 9.34 -3.00 2.76
N THR A 88 9.14 -1.73 3.12
CA THR A 88 9.20 -1.29 4.53
C THR A 88 7.98 -1.73 5.33
N ARG A 89 6.83 -1.91 4.67
CA ARG A 89 5.54 -2.17 5.33
C ARG A 89 5.15 -3.64 5.31
N TRP A 90 5.61 -4.40 4.32
CA TRP A 90 5.28 -5.81 4.15
C TRP A 90 6.48 -6.72 4.39
N ALA A 91 6.36 -7.61 5.36
CA ALA A 91 7.36 -8.64 5.63
C ALA A 91 7.09 -9.88 4.75
N MET A 92 7.58 -9.84 3.51
CA MET A 92 7.52 -10.98 2.59
C MET A 92 8.82 -11.81 2.63
N PRO A 93 8.74 -13.15 2.53
CA PRO A 93 9.90 -14.04 2.63
C PRO A 93 10.70 -14.13 1.32
N ALA A 94 11.05 -12.98 0.74
CA ALA A 94 11.75 -12.93 -0.56
C ALA A 94 13.12 -13.66 -0.55
N PRO A 95 13.96 -13.56 0.51
CA PRO A 95 15.20 -14.33 0.58
C PRO A 95 14.98 -15.85 0.59
N GLU A 96 13.96 -16.32 1.30
CA GLU A 96 13.62 -17.73 1.43
C GLU A 96 12.93 -18.28 0.17
N SER A 97 12.06 -17.48 -0.45
CA SER A 97 11.37 -17.83 -1.70
C SER A 97 12.27 -17.71 -2.93
N LYS A 98 13.35 -16.94 -2.82
CA LYS A 98 14.25 -16.50 -3.92
C LYS A 98 13.61 -15.50 -4.88
N GLY A 99 12.67 -14.69 -4.36
CA GLY A 99 11.81 -13.85 -5.19
C GLY A 99 10.83 -14.72 -5.95
#